data_AF-A0A1V2LN18-F1
#
_entry.id   AF-A0A1V2LN18-F1
#
_cell.length_a   1.000
_cell.length_b   1.000
_cell.length_c   1.000
_cell.angle_alpha   90.00
_cell.angle_beta   90.00
_cell.angle_gamma   90.00
#
_symmetry.space_group_name_H-M   'P 1'
#
loop_
_entity.id
_entity.type
_entity.pdbx_description
1 polymer ?
#
loop_
_entity_poly.entity_id
_entity_poly.type
_entity_poly.pdbx_seq_one_letter_code
_entity_poly.pdbx_strand_id
1 'polypeptide(L)'
;MTAGKMETQSNDYSNWSRKQLLSKIYELEGRNSKLEQSDTVDEKVVENLPKTKKQKTFDFSKYTKRKIALRFSYLGWNYQGLALQGERTELPTVEEKIMEALFRIKLIGSINQDECDFSRCGRTDRGVSAMNQVISLTVRSKLTEEELKDPKNDEKEIDYIKSINQALPDDIRVHSACLRPPKDFDARFSCTFRHYKYIFNGDGLDIDAMNTAASYYLGENDFRNFCKIDASKQITNFKRSILVSQIDPIEGEKNMYVFNLKGTAFLWHQVRCMVAVLLTVGQGLEAPEIVKELLDISLNPSRPTYKMAHDIPLVLYDCGFTDNVKWTSGPMRNFNVNASVNGLWNDYKIKAIISDFMRSFCNMKYKDDSQKIHINLGDGLGQAMKKYIMYEYRPKLETAEQINSKWRGKKLESKKRPHTNI
;
A
#
# COMPACT_ATOMS: atom_id res chain seq x y z
N MET A 1 45.81 -13.22 39.55
CA MET A 1 44.62 -14.05 39.26
C MET A 1 43.95 -13.46 38.04
N THR A 2 44.04 -14.19 36.93
CA THR A 2 43.76 -13.79 35.55
C THR A 2 42.27 -13.94 35.24
N ALA A 3 41.66 -12.88 34.71
CA ALA A 3 40.30 -12.89 34.21
C ALA A 3 40.26 -13.61 32.84
N GLY A 4 39.52 -14.72 32.76
CA GLY A 4 39.30 -15.48 31.53
C GLY A 4 38.27 -14.80 30.63
N LYS A 5 38.65 -14.50 29.38
CA LYS A 5 37.76 -14.07 28.31
C LYS A 5 36.84 -15.23 27.90
N MET A 6 35.52 -15.00 27.87
CA MET A 6 34.59 -15.88 27.16
C MET A 6 34.60 -15.52 25.66
N GLU A 7 35.12 -16.42 24.83
CA GLU A 7 34.97 -16.36 23.38
C GLU A 7 33.59 -16.91 22.98
N THR A 8 32.74 -16.08 22.39
CA THR A 8 31.52 -16.52 21.70
C THR A 8 31.90 -17.00 20.29
N GLN A 9 31.94 -18.32 20.07
CA GLN A 9 32.08 -18.92 18.74
C GLN A 9 30.80 -18.64 17.92
N SER A 10 30.96 -17.92 16.81
CA SER A 10 29.94 -17.79 15.77
C SER A 10 29.94 -19.05 14.91
N ASN A 11 28.94 -19.91 15.05
CA ASN A 11 28.79 -21.08 14.19
C ASN A 11 28.10 -20.71 12.88
N ASP A 12 28.81 -20.87 11.75
CA ASP A 12 28.24 -20.76 10.40
C ASP A 12 27.66 -22.11 9.96
N TYR A 13 26.36 -22.11 9.65
CA TYR A 13 25.59 -23.30 9.26
C TYR A 13 25.22 -23.32 7.77
N SER A 14 25.74 -22.37 6.98
CA SER A 14 25.37 -22.16 5.56
C SER A 14 25.59 -23.38 4.65
N ASN A 15 26.53 -24.25 4.98
CA ASN A 15 26.91 -25.42 4.17
C ASN A 15 26.44 -26.77 4.75
N TRP A 16 25.57 -26.77 5.75
CA TRP A 16 25.13 -28.00 6.41
C TRP A 16 24.01 -28.70 5.62
N SER A 17 24.13 -30.01 5.46
CA SER A 17 23.03 -30.82 4.93
C SER A 17 21.86 -30.86 5.93
N ARG A 18 20.64 -31.11 5.42
CA ARG A 18 19.43 -31.24 6.25
C ARG A 18 19.59 -32.24 7.39
N LYS A 19 20.32 -33.34 7.16
CA LYS A 19 20.59 -34.38 8.17
C LYS A 19 21.50 -33.86 9.30
N GLN A 20 22.51 -33.07 8.96
CA GLN A 20 23.43 -32.48 9.94
C GLN A 20 22.73 -31.41 10.78
N LEU A 21 21.89 -30.57 10.16
CA LEU A 21 21.09 -29.57 10.87
C LEU A 21 20.13 -30.22 11.87
N LEU A 22 19.41 -31.27 11.43
CA LEU A 22 18.52 -32.03 12.31
C LEU A 22 19.27 -32.67 13.48
N SER A 23 20.44 -33.26 13.23
CA SER A 23 21.29 -33.82 14.29
C SER A 23 21.71 -32.76 15.31
N LYS A 24 22.06 -31.55 14.87
CA LYS A 24 22.46 -30.46 15.77
C LYS A 24 21.28 -29.90 16.56
N ILE A 25 20.10 -29.85 15.96
CA ILE A 25 18.86 -29.50 16.66
C ILE A 25 18.58 -30.51 17.77
N TYR A 26 18.67 -31.82 17.49
CA TYR A 26 18.48 -32.85 18.52
C TYR A 26 19.51 -32.77 19.66
N GLU A 27 20.76 -32.47 19.32
CA GLU A 27 21.84 -32.21 20.29
C GLU A 27 21.54 -30.99 21.18
N LEU A 28 21.13 -29.86 20.59
CA LEU A 28 20.78 -28.63 21.30
C LEU A 28 19.50 -28.76 22.14
N GLU A 29 18.55 -29.59 21.70
CA GLU A 29 17.31 -29.88 22.43
C GLU A 29 17.50 -30.90 23.57
N GLY A 30 18.72 -31.40 23.79
CA GLY A 30 19.02 -32.35 24.87
C GLY A 30 18.33 -33.71 24.74
N ARG A 31 17.90 -34.08 23.52
CA ARG A 31 17.24 -35.36 23.25
C ARG A 31 18.29 -36.42 22.97
N ASN A 32 18.57 -37.26 23.97
CA ASN A 32 19.48 -38.39 23.84
C ASN A 32 19.02 -39.36 22.74
N SER A 33 19.91 -39.65 21.81
CA SER A 33 19.69 -40.58 20.70
C SER A 33 19.45 -42.01 21.19
N LYS A 34 18.29 -42.57 20.86
CA LYS A 34 18.14 -44.01 20.65
C LYS A 34 17.55 -44.23 19.26
N LEU A 35 18.44 -44.33 18.28
CA LEU A 35 18.18 -45.14 17.10
C LEU A 35 18.62 -46.55 17.49
N GLU A 36 17.67 -47.42 17.84
CA GLU A 36 17.96 -48.85 17.95
C GLU A 36 18.40 -49.37 16.58
N GLN A 37 19.58 -49.97 16.57
CA GLN A 37 20.09 -50.79 15.48
C GLN A 37 19.14 -51.96 15.27
N SER A 38 18.45 -51.97 14.13
CA SER A 38 18.06 -53.22 13.48
C SER A 38 18.86 -53.32 12.19
N ASP A 39 20.04 -53.93 12.31
CA ASP A 39 20.84 -54.40 11.18
C ASP A 39 20.15 -55.63 10.58
N THR A 40 19.17 -55.41 9.71
CA THR A 40 18.84 -56.32 8.60
C THR A 40 18.33 -55.45 7.45
N VAL A 41 19.23 -55.15 6.53
CA VAL A 41 18.88 -54.53 5.26
C VAL A 41 18.17 -55.59 4.42
N ASP A 42 16.85 -55.67 4.52
CA ASP A 42 16.05 -56.25 3.45
C ASP A 42 16.05 -55.23 2.29
N GLU A 43 16.87 -55.50 1.27
CA GLU A 43 16.97 -54.73 0.02
C GLU A 43 15.65 -54.63 -0.78
N LYS A 44 14.52 -55.12 -0.24
CA LYS A 44 13.20 -55.13 -0.90
C LYS A 44 12.26 -53.98 -0.49
N VAL A 45 12.61 -53.14 0.49
CA VAL A 45 11.68 -52.07 0.96
C VAL A 45 11.91 -50.71 0.27
N VAL A 46 13.04 -50.52 -0.42
CA VAL A 46 13.35 -49.25 -1.13
C VAL A 46 12.60 -49.10 -2.46
N GLU A 47 11.99 -50.17 -2.99
CA GLU A 47 11.18 -50.08 -4.23
C GLU A 47 9.77 -49.48 -4.05
N ASN A 48 9.28 -49.31 -2.80
CA ASN A 48 7.89 -48.92 -2.55
C ASN A 48 7.68 -47.56 -1.86
N LEU A 49 8.69 -46.67 -1.85
CA LEU A 49 8.43 -45.25 -1.62
C LEU A 49 7.76 -44.68 -2.88
N PRO A 50 6.56 -44.06 -2.80
CA PRO A 50 5.94 -43.45 -3.96
C PRO A 50 6.91 -42.40 -4.51
N LYS A 51 7.49 -42.70 -5.69
CA LYS A 51 8.36 -41.77 -6.43
C LYS A 51 7.65 -40.42 -6.42
N THR A 52 8.27 -39.40 -5.83
CA THR A 52 7.79 -38.02 -5.95
C THR A 52 7.66 -37.73 -7.43
N LYS A 53 6.42 -37.79 -7.96
CA LYS A 53 6.15 -37.54 -9.37
C LYS A 53 6.74 -36.17 -9.66
N LYS A 54 7.76 -36.10 -10.52
CA LYS A 54 8.28 -34.82 -11.03
C LYS A 54 7.06 -34.02 -11.48
N GLN A 55 6.80 -32.91 -10.79
CA GLN A 55 5.63 -32.09 -11.04
C GLN A 55 5.74 -31.62 -12.50
N LYS A 56 4.82 -32.07 -13.36
CA LYS A 56 4.85 -31.71 -14.79
C LYS A 56 4.87 -30.18 -14.88
N THR A 57 5.81 -29.64 -15.64
CA THR A 57 5.90 -28.20 -15.90
C THR A 57 4.61 -27.75 -16.60
N PHE A 58 4.06 -26.62 -16.15
CA PHE A 58 2.83 -26.08 -16.74
C PHE A 58 3.16 -25.46 -18.10
N ASP A 59 2.51 -25.96 -19.15
CA ASP A 59 2.74 -25.50 -20.52
C ASP A 59 1.73 -24.42 -20.89
N PHE A 60 2.18 -23.16 -20.91
CA PHE A 60 1.37 -22.00 -21.26
C PHE A 60 1.01 -21.95 -22.76
N SER A 61 1.74 -22.65 -23.65
CA SER A 61 1.46 -22.61 -25.09
C SER A 61 0.13 -23.28 -25.46
N LYS A 62 -0.41 -24.11 -24.57
CA LYS A 62 -1.70 -24.81 -24.73
C LYS A 62 -2.91 -23.96 -24.39
N TYR A 63 -2.70 -22.73 -23.93
CA TYR A 63 -3.76 -21.85 -23.47
C TYR A 63 -3.65 -20.49 -24.16
N THR A 64 -4.80 -19.90 -24.44
CA THR A 64 -4.89 -18.53 -24.92
C THR A 64 -4.66 -17.55 -23.75
N LYS A 65 -4.55 -16.27 -24.09
CA LYS A 65 -4.42 -15.19 -23.13
C LYS A 65 -5.52 -14.15 -23.34
N ARG A 66 -5.90 -13.45 -22.27
CA ARG A 66 -6.82 -12.32 -22.35
C ARG A 66 -6.38 -11.19 -21.43
N LYS A 67 -6.63 -9.95 -21.83
CA LYS A 67 -6.50 -8.77 -20.98
C LYS A 67 -7.70 -8.70 -20.04
N ILE A 68 -7.45 -8.52 -18.75
CA ILE A 68 -8.49 -8.26 -17.75
C ILE A 68 -8.13 -7.04 -16.91
N ALA A 69 -9.12 -6.47 -16.23
CA ALA A 69 -8.90 -5.55 -15.11
C ALA A 69 -9.47 -6.15 -13.82
N LEU A 70 -8.77 -5.97 -12.71
CA LEU A 70 -9.17 -6.45 -11.40
C LEU A 70 -9.34 -5.27 -10.47
N ARG A 71 -10.45 -5.24 -9.74
CA ARG A 71 -10.69 -4.31 -8.64
C ARG A 71 -10.53 -5.06 -7.33
N PHE A 72 -9.75 -4.47 -6.44
CA PHE A 72 -9.34 -5.10 -5.20
C PHE A 72 -9.19 -4.11 -4.06
N SER A 73 -9.25 -4.65 -2.85
CA SER A 73 -9.02 -3.95 -1.59
C SER A 73 -7.85 -4.56 -0.84
N TYR A 74 -7.20 -3.77 0.01
CA TYR A 74 -6.22 -4.25 0.97
C TYR A 74 -6.08 -3.34 2.19
N LEU A 75 -5.69 -3.92 3.32
CA LEU A 75 -5.21 -3.17 4.49
C LEU A 75 -3.72 -2.92 4.34
N GLY A 76 -3.30 -1.66 4.30
CA GLY A 76 -1.92 -1.27 3.97
C GLY A 76 -0.89 -1.45 5.09
N TRP A 77 -1.32 -1.83 6.29
CA TRP A 77 -0.53 -1.74 7.52
C TRP A 77 0.68 -2.68 7.55
N ASN A 78 0.55 -3.84 6.90
CA ASN A 78 1.59 -4.87 6.84
C ASN A 78 2.43 -4.82 5.56
N TYR A 79 2.36 -3.72 4.80
CA TYR A 79 2.94 -3.64 3.46
C TYR A 79 3.77 -2.39 3.24
N GLN A 80 4.85 -2.52 2.45
CA GLN A 80 5.70 -1.40 2.02
C GLN A 80 5.08 -0.60 0.86
N GLY A 81 3.77 -0.40 0.92
CA GLY A 81 2.95 0.25 -0.10
C GLY A 81 2.50 -0.72 -1.20
N LEU A 82 1.82 -0.16 -2.20
CA LEU A 82 1.28 -0.95 -3.31
C LEU A 82 2.37 -1.48 -4.23
N ALA A 83 3.23 -0.57 -4.69
CA ALA A 83 4.08 -0.78 -5.84
C ALA A 83 5.26 -1.70 -5.54
N LEU A 84 5.48 -2.70 -6.41
CA LEU A 84 6.71 -3.47 -6.43
C LEU A 84 7.93 -2.53 -6.49
N GLN A 85 8.93 -2.83 -5.66
CA GLN A 85 10.19 -2.08 -5.58
C GLN A 85 11.29 -2.96 -6.18
N GLY A 86 12.28 -2.35 -6.83
CA GLY A 86 13.39 -3.08 -7.46
C GLY A 86 14.39 -3.67 -6.47
N GLU A 87 14.30 -3.28 -5.20
CA GLU A 87 15.16 -3.72 -4.11
C GLU A 87 14.35 -4.47 -3.06
N ARG A 88 15.03 -5.32 -2.27
CA ARG A 88 14.40 -6.04 -1.17
C ARG A 88 13.96 -5.07 -0.09
N THR A 89 12.70 -5.18 0.31
CA THR A 89 12.07 -4.37 1.35
C THR A 89 11.93 -5.17 2.65
N GLU A 90 11.77 -4.47 3.79
CA GLU A 90 11.55 -5.11 5.09
C GLU A 90 10.20 -5.84 5.16
N LEU A 91 9.16 -5.24 4.58
CA LEU A 91 7.82 -5.79 4.43
C LEU A 91 7.50 -5.95 2.95
N PRO A 92 6.73 -6.98 2.55
CA PRO A 92 6.37 -7.17 1.15
C PRO A 92 5.52 -6.00 0.64
N THR A 93 5.46 -5.86 -0.68
CA THR A 93 4.50 -4.94 -1.33
C THR A 93 3.21 -5.68 -1.66
N VAL A 94 2.10 -4.95 -1.83
CA VAL A 94 0.82 -5.56 -2.20
C VAL A 94 0.90 -6.18 -3.59
N GLU A 95 1.55 -5.51 -4.55
CA GLU A 95 1.79 -6.05 -5.89
C GLU A 95 2.63 -7.33 -5.87
N GLU A 96 3.65 -7.42 -5.01
CA GLU A 96 4.43 -8.65 -4.83
C GLU A 96 3.53 -9.83 -4.49
N LYS A 97 2.64 -9.69 -3.50
CA LYS A 97 1.71 -10.76 -3.11
C LYS A 97 0.70 -11.11 -4.19
N ILE A 98 0.23 -10.12 -4.95
CA ILE A 98 -0.65 -10.36 -6.09
C ILE A 98 0.09 -11.13 -7.19
N MET A 99 1.29 -10.70 -7.58
CA MET A 99 2.08 -11.35 -8.63
C MET A 99 2.49 -12.77 -8.23
N GLU A 100 2.92 -12.99 -6.99
CA GLU A 100 3.20 -14.32 -6.44
C GLU A 100 1.97 -15.23 -6.49
N ALA A 101 0.80 -14.72 -6.10
CA ALA A 101 -0.45 -15.47 -6.15
C ALA A 101 -0.80 -15.88 -7.59
N LEU A 102 -0.81 -14.93 -8.52
CA LEU A 102 -1.10 -15.15 -9.95
C LEU A 102 -0.15 -16.17 -10.58
N PHE A 103 1.14 -16.08 -10.27
CA PHE A 103 2.17 -17.00 -10.77
C PHE A 103 2.02 -18.41 -10.19
N ARG A 104 1.73 -18.51 -8.88
CA ARG A 104 1.49 -19.77 -8.18
C ARG A 104 0.31 -20.54 -8.79
N ILE A 105 -0.80 -19.85 -9.09
CA ILE A 105 -2.01 -20.46 -9.69
C ILE A 105 -1.96 -20.55 -11.23
N LYS A 106 -0.80 -20.26 -11.84
CA LYS A 106 -0.56 -20.37 -13.28
C LYS A 106 -1.51 -19.50 -14.13
N LEU A 107 -1.84 -18.31 -13.64
CA LEU A 107 -2.51 -17.29 -14.46
C LEU A 107 -1.51 -16.45 -15.27
N ILE A 108 -0.28 -16.30 -14.77
CA ILE A 108 0.82 -15.63 -15.48
C ILE A 108 2.05 -16.54 -15.53
N GLY A 109 2.85 -16.40 -16.59
CA GLY A 109 4.06 -17.20 -16.83
C GLY A 109 5.34 -16.63 -16.21
N SER A 110 5.31 -15.36 -15.80
CA SER A 110 6.42 -14.64 -15.18
C SER A 110 5.89 -13.71 -14.11
N ILE A 111 6.69 -13.47 -13.06
CA ILE A 111 6.41 -12.44 -12.04
C ILE A 111 6.80 -11.04 -12.51
N ASN A 112 7.53 -10.95 -13.63
CA ASN A 112 7.88 -9.68 -14.24
C ASN A 112 6.62 -8.99 -14.78
N GLN A 113 6.36 -7.78 -14.29
CA GLN A 113 5.19 -6.98 -14.64
C GLN A 113 5.15 -6.62 -16.14
N ASP A 114 6.33 -6.47 -16.77
CA ASP A 114 6.42 -6.09 -18.18
C ASP A 114 6.01 -7.24 -19.12
N GLU A 115 6.10 -8.50 -18.67
CA GLU A 115 5.74 -9.67 -19.49
C GLU A 115 4.24 -10.01 -19.48
N CYS A 116 3.45 -9.28 -18.69
CA CYS A 116 2.00 -9.48 -18.57
C CYS A 116 1.19 -8.19 -18.77
N ASP A 117 1.77 -7.19 -19.44
CA ASP A 117 1.13 -5.89 -19.70
C ASP A 117 0.54 -5.26 -18.43
N PHE A 118 1.26 -5.34 -17.31
CA PHE A 118 0.75 -4.90 -16.02
C PHE A 118 0.63 -3.38 -15.97
N SER A 119 -0.55 -2.91 -15.55
CA SER A 119 -0.80 -1.49 -15.24
C SER A 119 -1.58 -1.36 -13.95
N ARG A 120 -1.35 -0.26 -13.23
CA ARG A 120 -1.95 0.05 -11.92
C ARG A 120 -2.55 1.44 -11.93
N CYS A 121 -3.72 1.60 -11.31
CA CYS A 121 -4.43 2.87 -11.34
C CYS A 121 -3.71 3.99 -10.56
N GLY A 122 -3.25 3.71 -9.35
CA GLY A 122 -2.54 4.69 -8.53
C GLY A 122 -1.66 4.00 -7.51
N ARG A 123 -0.48 4.56 -7.21
CA ARG A 123 0.38 4.04 -6.14
C ARG A 123 -0.16 4.51 -4.79
N THR A 124 -0.09 3.63 -3.79
CA THR A 124 -0.26 4.03 -2.39
C THR A 124 1.07 3.89 -1.67
N ASP A 125 1.35 4.82 -0.76
CA ASP A 125 2.52 4.77 0.10
C ASP A 125 2.39 3.63 1.14
N ARG A 126 3.49 3.36 1.85
CA ARG A 126 3.51 2.45 3.00
C ARG A 126 2.39 2.79 3.99
N GLY A 127 1.72 1.77 4.54
CA GLY A 127 0.67 1.94 5.55
C GLY A 127 -0.71 2.36 5.00
N VAL A 128 -0.77 2.88 3.78
CA VAL A 128 -2.02 3.38 3.15
C VAL A 128 -2.86 2.21 2.64
N SER A 129 -4.12 2.16 3.04
CA SER A 129 -5.08 1.12 2.62
C SER A 129 -5.80 1.49 1.32
N ALA A 130 -6.45 0.53 0.67
CA ALA A 130 -7.30 0.80 -0.49
C ALA A 130 -8.54 -0.09 -0.52
N MET A 131 -9.66 0.43 -1.03
CA MET A 131 -10.94 -0.31 -1.12
C MET A 131 -11.30 -0.70 -2.55
N ASN A 132 -10.97 0.15 -3.53
CA ASN A 132 -11.25 -0.11 -4.94
C ASN A 132 -10.04 0.26 -5.81
N GLN A 133 -8.86 -0.25 -5.43
CA GLN A 133 -7.68 -0.17 -6.28
C GLN A 133 -7.91 -1.00 -7.55
N VAL A 134 -7.32 -0.58 -8.67
CA VAL A 134 -7.45 -1.29 -9.95
C VAL A 134 -6.09 -1.59 -10.55
N ILE A 135 -5.92 -2.83 -11.00
CA ILE A 135 -4.83 -3.26 -11.88
C ILE A 135 -5.41 -3.83 -13.16
N SER A 136 -4.64 -3.82 -14.23
CA SER A 136 -4.96 -4.52 -15.48
C SER A 136 -3.75 -5.27 -15.99
N LEU A 137 -3.96 -6.46 -16.51
CA LEU A 137 -2.90 -7.37 -16.91
C LEU A 137 -3.44 -8.44 -17.86
N THR A 138 -2.53 -9.07 -18.60
CA THR A 138 -2.81 -10.18 -19.51
C THR A 138 -2.60 -11.50 -18.76
N VAL A 139 -3.65 -12.31 -18.71
CA VAL A 139 -3.67 -13.60 -17.98
C VAL A 139 -4.04 -14.76 -18.89
N ARG A 140 -3.75 -15.97 -18.44
CA ARG A 140 -4.22 -17.21 -19.05
C ARG A 140 -5.75 -17.25 -19.08
N SER A 141 -6.29 -17.66 -20.23
CA SER A 141 -7.70 -17.93 -20.46
C SER A 141 -7.93 -19.43 -20.63
N LYS A 142 -9.11 -19.92 -20.24
CA LYS A 142 -9.57 -21.27 -20.58
C LYS A 142 -10.27 -21.32 -21.94
N LEU A 143 -10.79 -20.19 -22.41
CA LEU A 143 -11.53 -20.07 -23.67
C LEU A 143 -10.59 -20.12 -24.88
N THR A 144 -11.04 -20.68 -26.01
CA THR A 144 -10.28 -20.59 -27.27
C THR A 144 -10.30 -19.18 -27.88
N GLU A 145 -9.49 -18.93 -28.90
CA GLU A 145 -9.47 -17.64 -29.61
C GLU A 145 -10.84 -17.33 -30.26
N GLU A 146 -11.56 -18.35 -30.72
CA GLU A 146 -12.91 -18.22 -31.24
C GLU A 146 -13.92 -17.92 -30.13
N GLU A 147 -13.86 -18.64 -29.01
CA GLU A 147 -14.75 -18.42 -27.88
C GLU A 147 -14.58 -17.03 -27.26
N LEU A 148 -13.35 -16.50 -27.23
CA LEU A 148 -13.05 -15.15 -26.77
C LEU A 148 -13.73 -14.07 -27.61
N LYS A 149 -14.20 -14.34 -28.83
CA LYS A 149 -14.91 -13.33 -29.66
C LYS A 149 -16.35 -13.10 -29.20
N ASP A 150 -16.98 -14.07 -28.52
CA ASP A 150 -18.37 -13.96 -28.06
C ASP A 150 -18.44 -13.80 -26.52
N PRO A 151 -18.91 -12.65 -26.00
CA PRO A 151 -19.10 -12.42 -24.57
C PRO A 151 -19.95 -13.48 -23.84
N LYS A 152 -20.83 -14.19 -24.55
CA LYS A 152 -21.64 -15.26 -23.94
C LYS A 152 -20.79 -16.40 -23.38
N ASN A 153 -19.57 -16.60 -23.90
CA ASN A 153 -18.68 -17.63 -23.40
C ASN A 153 -17.95 -17.26 -22.10
N ASP A 154 -18.06 -16.02 -21.62
CA ASP A 154 -17.39 -15.59 -20.38
C ASP A 154 -17.86 -16.40 -19.14
N GLU A 155 -19.04 -17.04 -19.19
CA GLU A 155 -19.51 -17.95 -18.14
C GLU A 155 -18.70 -19.26 -18.00
N LYS A 156 -18.00 -19.67 -19.06
CA LYS A 156 -17.14 -20.86 -19.10
C LYS A 156 -15.71 -20.58 -18.66
N GLU A 157 -15.38 -19.30 -18.47
CA GLU A 157 -14.05 -18.82 -18.11
C GLU A 157 -13.63 -19.27 -16.71
N ILE A 158 -12.34 -19.16 -16.43
CA ILE A 158 -11.79 -19.23 -15.08
C ILE A 158 -12.48 -18.19 -14.19
N ASP A 159 -12.95 -18.63 -13.02
CA ASP A 159 -13.38 -17.73 -11.95
C ASP A 159 -12.15 -17.04 -11.33
N TYR A 160 -11.68 -16.00 -12.00
CA TYR A 160 -10.47 -15.27 -11.61
C TYR A 160 -10.56 -14.75 -10.18
N ILE A 161 -11.72 -14.22 -9.77
CA ILE A 161 -11.93 -13.67 -8.43
C ILE A 161 -11.71 -14.76 -7.38
N LYS A 162 -12.39 -15.91 -7.52
CA LYS A 162 -12.24 -17.03 -6.60
C LYS A 162 -10.83 -17.59 -6.58
N SER A 163 -10.26 -17.89 -7.75
CA SER A 163 -8.95 -18.51 -7.85
C SER A 163 -7.84 -17.64 -7.29
N ILE A 164 -7.90 -16.33 -7.53
CA ILE A 164 -6.91 -15.38 -7.00
C ILE A 164 -7.07 -15.25 -5.48
N ASN A 165 -8.28 -15.05 -4.96
CA ASN A 165 -8.49 -14.90 -3.51
C ASN A 165 -8.07 -16.14 -2.70
N GLN A 166 -8.21 -17.35 -3.25
CA GLN A 166 -7.72 -18.58 -2.61
C GLN A 166 -6.20 -18.62 -2.46
N ALA A 167 -5.48 -17.81 -3.24
CA ALA A 167 -4.03 -17.73 -3.21
C ALA A 167 -3.51 -16.43 -2.57
N LEU A 168 -4.39 -15.51 -2.17
CA LEU A 168 -4.01 -14.24 -1.54
C LEU A 168 -4.03 -14.32 -0.01
N PRO A 169 -3.20 -13.52 0.69
CA PRO A 169 -3.35 -13.26 2.12
C PRO A 169 -4.73 -12.70 2.48
N ASP A 170 -5.15 -12.86 3.73
CA ASP A 170 -6.52 -12.50 4.15
C ASP A 170 -6.88 -11.02 4.06
N ASP A 171 -5.86 -10.16 4.09
CA ASP A 171 -5.96 -8.71 4.04
C ASP A 171 -5.78 -8.12 2.63
N ILE A 172 -5.78 -8.95 1.57
CA ILE A 172 -5.88 -8.54 0.16
C ILE A 172 -7.03 -9.29 -0.50
N ARG A 173 -7.96 -8.57 -1.13
CA ARG A 173 -9.17 -9.17 -1.72
C ARG A 173 -9.51 -8.58 -3.08
N VAL A 174 -9.57 -9.44 -4.10
CA VAL A 174 -10.21 -9.11 -5.38
C VAL A 174 -11.71 -9.29 -5.20
N HIS A 175 -12.50 -8.30 -5.59
CA HIS A 175 -13.96 -8.37 -5.44
C HIS A 175 -14.71 -8.06 -6.74
N SER A 176 -14.00 -7.59 -7.77
CA SER A 176 -14.58 -7.45 -9.09
C SER A 176 -13.54 -7.63 -10.20
N ALA A 177 -13.99 -8.12 -11.35
CA ALA A 177 -13.20 -8.25 -12.55
C ALA A 177 -13.94 -7.65 -13.76
N CYS A 178 -13.22 -6.91 -14.59
CA CYS A 178 -13.63 -6.60 -15.95
C CYS A 178 -12.94 -7.60 -16.89
N LEU A 179 -13.72 -8.55 -17.42
CA LEU A 179 -13.21 -9.63 -18.27
C LEU A 179 -12.86 -9.15 -19.69
N ARG A 180 -13.45 -8.02 -20.10
CA ARG A 180 -13.32 -7.41 -21.43
C ARG A 180 -13.15 -5.91 -21.28
N PRO A 181 -11.99 -5.45 -20.78
CA PRO A 181 -11.71 -4.03 -20.74
C PRO A 181 -11.70 -3.45 -22.17
N PRO A 182 -12.03 -2.15 -22.34
CA PRO A 182 -11.97 -1.50 -23.64
C PRO A 182 -10.63 -1.68 -24.35
N LYS A 183 -10.62 -1.55 -25.67
CA LYS A 183 -9.37 -1.53 -26.43
C LYS A 183 -8.45 -0.43 -25.88
N ASP A 184 -7.17 -0.75 -25.72
CA ASP A 184 -6.15 0.15 -25.19
C ASP A 184 -6.37 0.59 -23.72
N PHE A 185 -7.20 -0.15 -22.97
CA PHE A 185 -7.41 0.11 -21.55
C PHE A 185 -6.10 -0.02 -20.76
N ASP A 186 -5.81 1.02 -20.00
CA ASP A 186 -4.72 1.08 -19.05
C ASP A 186 -5.27 1.55 -17.70
N ALA A 187 -5.06 0.77 -16.64
CA ALA A 187 -5.61 1.07 -15.32
C ALA A 187 -5.25 2.48 -14.83
N ARG A 188 -4.08 3.01 -15.19
CA ARG A 188 -3.62 4.36 -14.83
C ARG A 188 -4.26 5.43 -15.72
N PHE A 189 -4.11 5.29 -17.03
CA PHE A 189 -4.45 6.34 -17.99
C PHE A 189 -5.94 6.38 -18.34
N SER A 190 -6.65 5.26 -18.21
CA SER A 190 -8.11 5.20 -18.39
C SER A 190 -8.89 5.63 -17.14
N CYS A 191 -8.23 5.83 -16.00
CA CYS A 191 -8.89 6.25 -14.77
C CYS A 191 -9.18 7.75 -14.76
N THR A 192 -10.45 8.09 -14.50
CA THR A 192 -10.99 9.46 -14.58
C THR A 192 -10.85 10.23 -13.27
N PHE A 193 -10.91 9.54 -12.13
CA PHE A 193 -10.73 10.15 -10.82
C PHE A 193 -10.21 9.15 -9.79
N ARG A 194 -9.56 9.66 -8.76
CA ARG A 194 -9.28 8.92 -7.53
C ARG A 194 -9.99 9.61 -6.37
N HIS A 195 -10.61 8.82 -5.51
CA HIS A 195 -11.30 9.26 -4.31
C HIS A 195 -10.55 8.74 -3.09
N TYR A 196 -10.00 9.64 -2.31
CA TYR A 196 -9.35 9.37 -1.04
C TYR A 196 -10.27 9.71 0.12
N LYS A 197 -10.20 8.90 1.17
CA LYS A 197 -10.76 9.18 2.48
C LYS A 197 -9.63 9.28 3.48
N TYR A 198 -9.63 10.33 4.30
CA TYR A 198 -8.73 10.42 5.46
C TYR A 198 -9.56 10.46 6.72
N ILE A 199 -9.41 9.45 7.57
CA ILE A 199 -10.19 9.31 8.81
C ILE A 199 -9.42 9.96 9.96
N PHE A 200 -10.11 10.71 10.83
CA PHE A 200 -9.48 11.33 12.00
C PHE A 200 -10.48 11.55 13.15
N ASN A 201 -9.95 11.69 14.36
CA ASN A 201 -10.73 12.09 15.53
C ASN A 201 -10.84 13.64 15.56
N GLY A 202 -12.07 14.15 15.70
CA GLY A 202 -12.40 15.57 15.77
C GLY A 202 -12.27 16.20 17.17
N ASP A 203 -11.90 15.45 18.20
CA ASP A 203 -11.71 15.96 19.56
C ASP A 203 -10.73 17.15 19.56
N GLY A 204 -11.20 18.32 20.00
CA GLY A 204 -10.41 19.54 20.06
C GLY A 204 -10.14 20.19 18.70
N LEU A 205 -10.89 19.83 17.65
CA LEU A 205 -10.80 20.44 16.32
C LEU A 205 -12.05 21.25 15.97
N ASP A 206 -11.84 22.44 15.39
CA ASP A 206 -12.86 23.26 14.75
C ASP A 206 -13.15 22.70 13.34
N ILE A 207 -14.18 21.86 13.24
CA ILE A 207 -14.56 21.19 11.99
C ILE A 207 -15.09 22.17 10.95
N ASP A 208 -15.74 23.26 11.36
CA ASP A 208 -16.30 24.26 10.43
C ASP A 208 -15.19 25.09 9.79
N ALA A 209 -14.18 25.49 10.58
CA ALA A 209 -12.97 26.12 10.07
C ALA A 209 -12.21 25.19 9.11
N MET A 210 -12.08 23.90 9.46
CA MET A 210 -11.46 22.90 8.57
C MET A 210 -12.24 22.73 7.26
N ASN A 211 -13.58 22.69 7.30
CA ASN A 211 -14.42 22.59 6.11
C ASN A 211 -14.29 23.84 5.22
N THR A 212 -14.23 25.02 5.84
CA THR A 212 -13.96 26.28 5.13
C THR A 212 -12.62 26.22 4.40
N ALA A 213 -11.56 25.81 5.10
CA ALA A 213 -10.23 25.64 4.52
C ALA A 213 -10.20 24.58 3.42
N ALA A 214 -10.89 23.44 3.61
CA ALA A 214 -10.97 22.36 2.64
C ALA A 214 -11.68 22.78 1.36
N SER A 215 -12.68 23.66 1.44
CA SER A 215 -13.39 24.19 0.27
C SER A 215 -12.45 24.93 -0.70
N TYR A 216 -11.38 25.55 -0.18
CA TYR A 216 -10.41 26.28 -0.99
C TYR A 216 -9.52 25.37 -1.85
N TYR A 217 -9.53 24.05 -1.63
CA TYR A 217 -8.85 23.10 -2.52
C TYR A 217 -9.60 22.81 -3.82
N LEU A 218 -10.90 23.13 -3.90
CA LEU A 218 -11.74 22.82 -5.07
C LEU A 218 -11.24 23.50 -6.35
N GLY A 219 -11.47 22.85 -7.48
CA GLY A 219 -11.07 23.35 -8.80
C GLY A 219 -9.62 23.00 -9.16
N GLU A 220 -9.07 23.72 -10.14
CA GLU A 220 -7.70 23.53 -10.59
C GLU A 220 -6.75 24.51 -9.87
N ASN A 221 -5.82 23.98 -9.07
CA ASN A 221 -4.86 24.78 -8.31
C ASN A 221 -3.45 24.20 -8.42
N ASP A 222 -2.41 25.00 -8.15
CA ASP A 222 -1.03 24.54 -8.04
C ASP A 222 -0.75 24.00 -6.63
N PHE A 223 -0.53 22.69 -6.52
CA PHE A 223 -0.37 22.00 -5.24
C PHE A 223 1.10 21.79 -4.84
N ARG A 224 2.06 22.54 -5.39
CA ARG A 224 3.49 22.36 -5.05
C ARG A 224 3.78 22.53 -3.56
N ASN A 225 3.05 23.41 -2.89
CA ASN A 225 3.18 23.64 -1.44
C ASN A 225 2.48 22.57 -0.60
N PHE A 226 1.72 21.69 -1.24
CA PHE A 226 1.00 20.58 -0.63
C PHE A 226 1.51 19.23 -1.11
N CYS A 227 2.77 19.09 -1.50
CA CYS A 227 3.32 17.80 -1.94
C CYS A 227 4.79 17.65 -1.56
N LYS A 228 5.35 16.45 -1.76
CA LYS A 228 6.80 16.30 -1.89
C LYS A 228 7.18 16.36 -3.36
N ILE A 229 8.32 17.01 -3.61
CA ILE A 229 8.90 17.13 -4.95
C ILE A 229 9.85 15.96 -5.16
N ASP A 230 9.52 15.09 -6.10
CA ASP A 230 10.41 14.03 -6.58
C ASP A 230 11.26 14.56 -7.73
N ALA A 231 12.49 14.95 -7.42
CA ALA A 231 13.44 15.46 -8.39
C ALA A 231 13.74 14.45 -9.51
N SER A 232 13.61 13.14 -9.29
CA SER A 232 13.88 12.14 -10.32
C SER A 232 12.86 12.17 -11.47
N LYS A 233 11.65 12.65 -11.19
CA LYS A 233 10.56 12.76 -12.19
C LYS A 233 10.62 14.04 -13.00
N GLN A 234 11.39 15.03 -12.55
CA GLN A 234 11.58 16.30 -13.27
C GLN A 234 10.25 16.96 -13.65
N ILE A 235 9.23 16.83 -12.80
CA ILE A 235 7.92 17.41 -13.06
C ILE A 235 8.00 18.93 -12.97
N THR A 236 7.33 19.60 -13.91
CA THR A 236 7.19 21.07 -13.96
C THR A 236 5.75 21.52 -13.75
N ASN A 237 4.79 20.61 -13.88
CA ASN A 237 3.37 20.88 -13.70
C ASN A 237 2.84 20.30 -12.38
N PHE A 238 2.55 21.20 -11.45
CA PHE A 238 2.00 20.92 -10.13
C PHE A 238 0.49 21.20 -10.03
N LYS A 239 -0.14 21.59 -11.14
CA LYS A 239 -1.60 21.81 -11.18
C LYS A 239 -2.36 20.51 -11.09
N ARG A 240 -3.37 20.43 -10.23
CA ARG A 240 -4.30 19.31 -10.13
C ARG A 240 -5.72 19.81 -9.98
N SER A 241 -6.69 19.03 -10.44
CA SER A 241 -8.10 19.36 -10.35
C SER A 241 -8.77 18.53 -9.26
N ILE A 242 -9.29 19.22 -8.24
CA ILE A 242 -10.08 18.64 -7.15
C ILE A 242 -11.56 18.84 -7.45
N LEU A 243 -12.29 17.72 -7.43
CA LEU A 243 -13.70 17.62 -7.77
C LEU A 243 -14.60 17.61 -6.51
N VAL A 244 -14.10 17.07 -5.40
CA VAL A 244 -14.78 17.03 -4.10
C VAL A 244 -13.73 17.26 -3.03
N SER A 245 -14.04 18.10 -2.04
CA SER A 245 -13.18 18.40 -0.89
C SER A 245 -14.07 18.83 0.27
N GLN A 246 -14.41 17.90 1.15
CA GLN A 246 -15.32 18.14 2.28
C GLN A 246 -15.01 17.20 3.44
N ILE A 247 -15.39 17.61 4.65
CA ILE A 247 -15.26 16.84 5.88
C ILE A 247 -16.66 16.49 6.36
N ASP A 248 -16.90 15.18 6.48
CA ASP A 248 -18.17 14.63 6.91
C ASP A 248 -17.98 13.81 8.20
N PRO A 249 -18.97 13.78 9.11
CA PRO A 249 -18.96 12.84 10.23
C PRO A 249 -19.05 11.39 9.74
N ILE A 250 -18.41 10.46 10.46
CA ILE A 250 -18.55 9.04 10.20
C ILE A 250 -19.78 8.52 10.96
N GLU A 251 -20.76 8.03 10.21
CA GLU A 251 -22.00 7.50 10.79
C GLU A 251 -21.71 6.33 11.76
N GLY A 252 -22.32 6.38 12.94
CA GLY A 252 -22.15 5.37 13.98
C GLY A 252 -20.88 5.50 14.83
N GLU A 253 -19.95 6.39 14.48
CA GLU A 253 -18.68 6.59 15.20
C GLU A 253 -18.63 7.98 15.84
N LYS A 254 -18.67 8.02 17.19
CA LYS A 254 -18.68 9.28 17.93
C LYS A 254 -17.36 10.04 17.73
N ASN A 255 -17.47 11.33 17.40
CA ASN A 255 -16.34 12.26 17.21
C ASN A 255 -15.34 11.83 16.11
N MET A 256 -15.71 10.92 15.23
CA MET A 256 -14.89 10.51 14.10
C MET A 256 -15.37 11.18 12.82
N TYR A 257 -14.43 11.69 12.04
CA TYR A 257 -14.67 12.41 10.80
C TYR A 257 -13.87 11.82 9.66
N VAL A 258 -14.32 12.10 8.44
CA VAL A 258 -13.64 11.73 7.22
C VAL A 258 -13.50 12.95 6.31
N PHE A 259 -12.26 13.22 5.89
CA PHE A 259 -12.02 14.12 4.77
C PHE A 259 -12.21 13.35 3.45
N ASN A 260 -13.30 13.65 2.76
CA ASN A 260 -13.64 13.11 1.45
C ASN A 260 -13.01 13.98 0.35
N LEU A 261 -12.05 13.41 -0.37
CA LEU A 261 -11.28 14.11 -1.39
C LEU A 261 -11.31 13.35 -2.71
N LYS A 262 -11.91 13.93 -3.74
CA LYS A 262 -11.95 13.38 -5.10
C LYS A 262 -11.20 14.30 -6.05
N GLY A 263 -10.30 13.75 -6.85
CA GLY A 263 -9.52 14.52 -7.83
C GLY A 263 -9.15 13.69 -9.04
N THR A 264 -8.78 14.34 -10.14
CA THR A 264 -8.41 13.67 -11.40
C THR A 264 -7.07 12.94 -11.27
N ALA A 265 -6.11 13.57 -10.59
CA ALA A 265 -4.80 13.03 -10.25
C ALA A 265 -4.23 13.71 -8.99
N PHE A 266 -3.23 13.08 -8.37
CA PHE A 266 -2.57 13.60 -7.18
C PHE A 266 -1.04 13.55 -7.33
N LEU A 267 -0.36 14.53 -6.75
CA LEU A 267 1.09 14.58 -6.60
C LEU A 267 1.56 13.66 -5.46
N TRP A 268 2.87 13.45 -5.37
CA TRP A 268 3.45 12.61 -4.33
C TRP A 268 3.19 13.19 -2.94
N HIS A 269 2.61 12.37 -2.06
CA HIS A 269 2.11 12.72 -0.73
C HIS A 269 1.09 13.87 -0.66
N GLN A 270 0.42 14.22 -1.78
CA GLN A 270 -0.41 15.42 -1.82
C GLN A 270 -1.49 15.44 -0.73
N VAL A 271 -2.25 14.35 -0.63
CA VAL A 271 -3.38 14.24 0.30
C VAL A 271 -2.94 14.39 1.76
N ARG A 272 -1.83 13.75 2.15
CA ARG A 272 -1.31 13.84 3.54
C ARG A 272 -0.80 15.23 3.88
N CYS A 273 -0.25 15.94 2.90
CA CYS A 273 0.16 17.33 3.04
C CYS A 273 -1.03 18.28 3.17
N MET A 274 -2.12 18.04 2.42
CA MET A 274 -3.36 18.80 2.54
C MET A 274 -3.98 18.61 3.93
N VAL A 275 -4.12 17.36 4.37
CA VAL A 275 -4.66 17.02 5.70
C VAL A 275 -3.83 17.64 6.82
N ALA A 276 -2.50 17.64 6.73
CA ALA A 276 -1.66 18.26 7.75
C ALA A 276 -1.98 19.76 7.95
N VAL A 277 -2.26 20.48 6.87
CA VAL A 277 -2.65 21.90 6.94
C VAL A 277 -4.06 22.05 7.50
N LEU A 278 -5.00 21.20 7.09
CA LEU A 278 -6.35 21.19 7.67
C LEU A 278 -6.32 20.93 9.18
N LEU A 279 -5.50 19.99 9.65
CA LEU A 279 -5.37 19.70 11.08
C LEU A 279 -4.84 20.92 11.85
N THR A 280 -3.89 21.68 11.30
CA THR A 280 -3.44 22.93 11.94
C THR A 280 -4.53 24.01 11.98
N VAL A 281 -5.40 24.07 10.97
CA VAL A 281 -6.58 24.95 10.99
C VAL A 281 -7.58 24.50 12.05
N GLY A 282 -7.88 23.20 12.11
CA GLY A 282 -8.79 22.65 13.12
C GLY A 282 -8.32 22.88 14.54
N GLN A 283 -7.00 22.89 14.79
CA GLN A 283 -6.44 23.22 16.09
C GLN A 283 -6.44 24.73 16.41
N GLY A 284 -6.93 25.59 15.50
CA GLY A 284 -6.89 27.04 15.64
C GLY A 284 -5.49 27.65 15.56
N LEU A 285 -4.50 26.89 15.05
CA LEU A 285 -3.11 27.33 14.93
C LEU A 285 -2.85 28.14 13.66
N GLU A 286 -3.66 27.92 12.63
CA GLU A 286 -3.69 28.69 11.38
C GLU A 286 -5.13 29.07 11.04
N ALA A 287 -5.33 30.20 10.38
CA ALA A 287 -6.63 30.58 9.84
C ALA A 287 -6.97 29.76 8.58
N PRO A 288 -8.26 29.54 8.23
CA PRO A 288 -8.64 28.81 7.02
C PRO A 288 -8.01 29.34 5.73
N GLU A 289 -7.79 30.66 5.66
CA GLU A 289 -7.21 31.39 4.52
C GLU A 289 -5.79 30.92 4.18
N ILE A 290 -5.09 30.28 5.11
CA ILE A 290 -3.76 29.73 4.88
C ILE A 290 -3.72 28.78 3.68
N VAL A 291 -4.82 28.08 3.40
CA VAL A 291 -4.91 27.22 2.22
C VAL A 291 -4.82 28.03 0.94
N LYS A 292 -5.51 29.18 0.84
CA LYS A 292 -5.42 30.07 -0.33
C LYS A 292 -4.02 30.62 -0.50
N GLU A 293 -3.42 31.09 0.59
CA GLU A 293 -2.07 31.64 0.58
C GLU A 293 -1.04 30.62 0.10
N LEU A 294 -1.17 29.36 0.52
CA LEU A 294 -0.26 28.29 0.10
C LEU A 294 -0.53 27.80 -1.33
N LEU A 295 -1.74 27.96 -1.87
CA LEU A 295 -2.02 27.69 -3.29
C LEU A 295 -1.54 28.84 -4.20
N ASP A 296 -1.40 30.05 -3.66
CA ASP A 296 -0.86 31.20 -4.39
C ASP A 296 0.69 31.19 -4.40
N ILE A 297 1.26 30.85 -5.55
CA ILE A 297 2.71 30.76 -5.73
C ILE A 297 3.39 32.13 -5.71
N SER A 298 2.66 33.22 -5.99
CA SER A 298 3.20 34.58 -5.91
C SER A 298 3.44 35.00 -4.46
N LEU A 299 2.58 34.56 -3.53
CA LEU A 299 2.73 34.79 -2.09
C LEU A 299 3.67 33.75 -1.46
N ASN A 300 3.52 32.48 -1.84
CA ASN A 300 4.30 31.37 -1.32
C ASN A 300 5.01 30.62 -2.45
N PRO A 301 6.19 31.11 -2.91
CA PRO A 301 6.92 30.48 -4.00
C PRO A 301 7.47 29.09 -3.64
N SER A 302 7.57 28.78 -2.34
CA SER A 302 7.96 27.46 -1.88
C SER A 302 7.29 27.05 -0.57
N ARG A 303 7.25 25.73 -0.37
CA ARG A 303 6.55 25.05 0.71
C ARG A 303 7.17 25.42 2.06
N PRO A 304 6.40 25.91 3.06
CA PRO A 304 6.91 26.06 4.41
C PRO A 304 7.24 24.70 5.03
N THR A 305 8.11 24.69 6.03
CA THR A 305 8.46 23.43 6.71
C THR A 305 7.31 22.96 7.61
N TYR A 306 6.69 21.84 7.25
CA TYR A 306 5.71 21.14 8.09
C TYR A 306 5.74 19.63 7.88
N LYS A 307 5.33 18.89 8.92
CA LYS A 307 5.20 17.43 8.87
C LYS A 307 3.89 17.04 8.20
N MET A 308 3.95 15.97 7.42
CA MET A 308 2.77 15.42 6.77
C MET A 308 1.92 14.65 7.78
N ALA A 309 0.61 14.56 7.53
CA ALA A 309 -0.28 13.73 8.31
C ALA A 309 0.15 12.25 8.21
N HIS A 310 -0.24 11.43 9.18
CA HIS A 310 0.08 10.02 9.28
C HIS A 310 -0.48 9.24 8.07
N ASP A 311 0.14 8.12 7.69
CA ASP A 311 -0.26 7.31 6.53
C ASP A 311 -1.44 6.37 6.84
N ILE A 312 -1.41 5.70 8.00
CA ILE A 312 -2.45 4.73 8.43
C ILE A 312 -3.90 5.18 8.16
N PRO A 313 -4.32 6.44 8.46
CA PRO A 313 -5.72 6.83 8.29
C PRO A 313 -6.11 7.17 6.86
N LEU A 314 -5.16 7.18 5.92
CA LEU A 314 -5.42 7.44 4.51
C LEU A 314 -5.86 6.15 3.81
N VAL A 315 -6.96 6.27 3.07
CA VAL A 315 -7.54 5.19 2.27
C VAL A 315 -7.76 5.67 0.85
N LEU A 316 -7.21 4.96 -0.14
CA LEU A 316 -7.70 5.08 -1.52
C LEU A 316 -9.05 4.37 -1.61
N TYR A 317 -10.12 5.14 -1.50
CA TYR A 317 -11.47 4.62 -1.40
C TYR A 317 -12.00 4.18 -2.77
N ASP A 318 -11.82 4.99 -3.82
CA ASP A 318 -12.34 4.65 -5.15
C ASP A 318 -11.49 5.12 -6.33
N CYS A 319 -11.59 4.38 -7.43
CA CYS A 319 -11.00 4.68 -8.73
C CYS A 319 -12.10 4.69 -9.80
N GLY A 320 -12.34 5.85 -10.39
CA GLY A 320 -13.36 6.05 -11.41
C GLY A 320 -12.91 5.64 -12.80
N PHE A 321 -13.81 4.99 -13.55
CA PHE A 321 -13.65 4.65 -14.95
C PHE A 321 -14.95 4.95 -15.69
N THR A 322 -14.90 5.07 -17.01
CA THR A 322 -16.07 5.31 -17.85
C THR A 322 -16.98 4.08 -17.92
N ASP A 323 -18.25 4.27 -18.30
CA ASP A 323 -19.30 3.24 -18.26
C ASP A 323 -19.07 2.05 -19.21
N ASN A 324 -18.09 2.16 -20.11
CA ASN A 324 -17.66 1.08 -20.99
C ASN A 324 -16.84 0.00 -20.25
N VAL A 325 -16.36 0.28 -19.03
CA VAL A 325 -15.70 -0.72 -18.19
C VAL A 325 -16.77 -1.48 -17.40
N LYS A 326 -17.12 -2.68 -17.86
CA LYS A 326 -18.11 -3.53 -17.20
C LYS A 326 -17.47 -4.38 -16.11
N TRP A 327 -17.78 -4.02 -14.87
CA TRP A 327 -17.35 -4.71 -13.67
C TRP A 327 -18.29 -5.88 -13.35
N THR A 328 -17.75 -7.07 -13.20
CA THR A 328 -18.48 -8.27 -12.78
C THR A 328 -18.05 -8.65 -11.37
N SER A 329 -18.97 -9.12 -10.54
CA SER A 329 -18.68 -9.63 -9.19
C SER A 329 -18.34 -11.13 -9.17
N GLY A 330 -18.14 -11.75 -10.35
CA GLY A 330 -18.11 -13.20 -10.50
C GLY A 330 -19.51 -13.82 -10.33
N PRO A 331 -19.67 -15.13 -10.55
CA PRO A 331 -20.95 -15.82 -10.32
C PRO A 331 -21.36 -15.70 -8.84
N MET A 332 -22.63 -15.34 -8.57
CA MET A 332 -23.22 -15.38 -7.22
C MET A 332 -23.18 -16.82 -6.68
N ARG A 333 -22.12 -17.18 -5.98
CA ARG A 333 -22.07 -18.39 -5.15
C ARG A 333 -21.53 -17.98 -3.80
N ASN A 334 -22.27 -18.29 -2.74
CA ASN A 334 -21.96 -17.97 -1.33
C ASN A 334 -20.46 -18.16 -1.04
N PHE A 335 -19.71 -17.06 -1.01
CA PHE A 335 -18.26 -17.11 -0.91
C PHE A 335 -17.83 -17.32 0.55
N ASN A 336 -16.91 -18.27 0.78
CA ASN A 336 -16.08 -18.33 2.00
C ASN A 336 -15.19 -17.07 2.17
N VAL A 337 -15.05 -16.23 1.13
CA VAL A 337 -14.31 -14.95 1.19
C VAL A 337 -14.91 -14.00 2.23
N ASN A 338 -16.24 -14.02 2.41
CA ASN A 338 -16.91 -13.24 3.44
C ASN A 338 -16.51 -13.71 4.85
N ALA A 339 -16.23 -15.00 5.04
CA ALA A 339 -15.83 -15.51 6.35
C ALA A 339 -14.48 -14.93 6.80
N SER A 340 -13.48 -14.88 5.92
CA SER A 340 -12.18 -14.27 6.25
C SER A 340 -12.28 -12.77 6.49
N VAL A 341 -13.04 -12.04 5.65
CA VAL A 341 -13.22 -10.59 5.82
C VAL A 341 -13.99 -10.28 7.11
N ASN A 342 -15.06 -11.04 7.40
CA ASN A 342 -15.81 -10.92 8.65
C ASN A 342 -14.95 -11.29 9.85
N GLY A 343 -14.10 -12.32 9.74
CA GLY A 343 -13.16 -12.72 10.77
C GLY A 343 -12.16 -11.59 11.07
N LEU A 344 -11.56 -11.00 10.05
CA LEU A 344 -10.62 -9.88 10.16
C LEU A 344 -11.30 -8.63 10.75
N TRP A 345 -12.48 -8.29 10.27
CA TRP A 345 -13.29 -7.19 10.82
C TRP A 345 -13.61 -7.42 12.30
N ASN A 346 -14.07 -8.63 12.66
CA ASN A 346 -14.41 -8.97 14.03
C ASN A 346 -13.17 -8.94 14.95
N ASP A 347 -12.03 -9.44 14.47
CA ASP A 347 -10.75 -9.37 15.18
C ASP A 347 -10.36 -7.92 15.50
N TYR A 348 -10.39 -7.01 14.52
CA TYR A 348 -10.09 -5.60 14.76
C TYR A 348 -11.13 -4.91 15.66
N LYS A 349 -12.41 -5.26 15.52
CA LYS A 349 -13.46 -4.74 16.40
C LYS A 349 -13.25 -5.17 17.86
N ILE A 350 -12.93 -6.45 18.08
CA ILE A 350 -12.60 -6.96 19.42
C ILE A 350 -11.37 -6.25 19.97
N LYS A 351 -10.31 -6.09 19.17
CA LYS A 351 -9.09 -5.36 19.58
C LYS A 351 -9.39 -3.92 19.94
N ALA A 352 -10.20 -3.21 19.16
CA ALA A 352 -10.62 -1.84 19.46
C ALA A 352 -11.37 -1.76 20.81
N ILE A 353 -12.29 -2.69 21.08
CA ILE A 353 -13.01 -2.75 22.36
C ILE A 353 -12.06 -3.01 23.53
N ILE A 354 -11.11 -3.95 23.37
CA ILE A 354 -10.09 -4.23 24.41
C ILE A 354 -9.21 -2.99 24.64
N SER A 355 -8.82 -2.29 23.58
CA SER A 355 -8.06 -1.03 23.69
C SER A 355 -8.87 0.05 24.41
N ASP A 356 -10.19 0.12 24.21
CA ASP A 356 -11.07 1.03 24.94
C ASP A 356 -11.17 0.66 26.43
N PHE A 357 -11.27 -0.63 26.78
CA PHE A 357 -11.17 -1.08 28.16
C PHE A 357 -9.85 -0.63 28.80
N MET A 358 -8.72 -0.89 28.14
CA MET A 358 -7.40 -0.46 28.61
C MET A 358 -7.34 1.06 28.81
N ARG A 359 -7.82 1.83 27.84
CA ARG A 359 -7.92 3.29 27.93
C ARG A 359 -8.73 3.73 29.14
N SER A 360 -9.88 3.12 29.41
CA SER A 360 -10.73 3.50 30.56
C SER A 360 -10.02 3.35 31.91
N PHE A 361 -9.16 2.35 32.06
CA PHE A 361 -8.34 2.15 33.27
C PHE A 361 -7.16 3.13 33.35
N CYS A 362 -6.59 3.53 32.20
CA CYS A 362 -5.45 4.45 32.15
C CYS A 362 -5.88 5.94 32.29
N ASN A 363 -7.03 6.33 31.74
CA ASN A 363 -7.45 7.73 31.63
C ASN A 363 -7.73 8.40 32.99
N MET A 364 -7.95 7.61 34.06
CA MET A 364 -8.14 8.16 35.40
C MET A 364 -6.89 8.81 36.02
N LYS A 365 -5.70 8.65 35.41
CA LYS A 365 -4.42 9.06 36.02
C LYS A 365 -3.64 10.14 35.28
N TYR A 366 -4.00 10.51 34.06
CA TYR A 366 -3.21 11.45 33.26
C TYR A 366 -3.78 12.87 33.35
N LYS A 367 -3.17 13.72 34.17
CA LYS A 367 -3.24 15.18 34.03
C LYS A 367 -2.00 15.61 33.25
N ASP A 368 -2.18 16.01 32.00
CA ASP A 368 -1.10 16.64 31.26
C ASP A 368 -0.89 18.06 31.79
N ASP A 369 0.02 18.21 32.75
CA ASP A 369 0.47 19.50 33.27
C ASP A 369 1.54 20.15 32.37
N SER A 370 1.87 19.52 31.23
CA SER A 370 2.82 20.10 30.31
C SER A 370 2.12 21.19 29.48
N GLN A 371 2.58 22.44 29.59
CA GLN A 371 2.15 23.56 28.72
C GLN A 371 2.61 23.37 27.24
N LYS A 372 2.77 22.13 26.77
CA LYS A 372 3.26 21.82 25.43
C LYS A 372 2.10 21.82 24.45
N ILE A 373 2.35 22.44 23.29
CA ILE A 373 1.43 22.37 22.16
C ILE A 373 1.68 21.03 21.46
N HIS A 374 0.63 20.27 21.21
CA HIS A 374 0.71 19.01 20.45
C HIS A 374 0.11 19.21 19.07
N ILE A 375 0.92 19.12 18.01
CA ILE A 375 0.44 19.23 16.63
C ILE A 375 -0.20 17.92 16.20
N ASN A 376 -1.48 17.98 15.85
CA ASN A 376 -2.21 16.81 15.41
C ASN A 376 -1.70 16.37 14.03
N LEU A 377 -1.32 15.10 13.91
CA LEU A 377 -0.88 14.48 12.65
C LEU A 377 -1.84 13.39 12.19
N GLY A 378 -2.99 13.19 12.85
CA GLY A 378 -3.97 12.15 12.54
C GLY A 378 -3.65 10.77 13.12
N ASP A 379 -2.56 10.63 13.86
CA ASP A 379 -2.11 9.38 14.51
C ASP A 379 -2.62 9.20 15.96
N GLY A 380 -3.30 10.20 16.50
CA GLY A 380 -3.76 10.21 17.89
C GLY A 380 -2.68 10.52 18.94
N LEU A 381 -1.44 10.78 18.51
CA LEU A 381 -0.32 11.16 19.40
C LEU A 381 0.16 12.58 19.13
N GLY A 382 0.25 12.94 17.85
CA GLY A 382 0.76 14.21 17.38
C GLY A 382 2.25 14.41 17.66
N GLN A 383 2.69 15.66 17.52
CA GLN A 383 4.05 16.07 17.84
C GLN A 383 4.05 17.17 18.90
N ALA A 384 4.63 16.88 20.06
CA ALA A 384 4.87 17.85 21.11
C ALA A 384 5.88 18.92 20.66
N MET A 385 5.56 20.19 20.91
CA MET A 385 6.44 21.33 20.70
C MET A 385 6.23 22.43 21.76
N LYS A 386 7.28 23.22 22.02
CA LYS A 386 7.23 24.29 23.03
C LYS A 386 6.43 25.52 22.55
N LYS A 387 6.54 25.84 21.27
CA LYS A 387 5.92 27.01 20.65
C LYS A 387 5.54 26.69 19.22
N TYR A 388 4.33 27.04 18.82
CA TYR A 388 3.92 27.00 17.43
C TYR A 388 4.47 28.22 16.69
N ILE A 389 5.00 27.99 15.48
CA ILE A 389 5.41 29.06 14.56
C ILE A 389 4.45 28.97 13.37
N MET A 390 3.75 30.07 13.06
CA MET A 390 2.84 30.13 11.91
C MET A 390 3.60 29.92 10.61
N TYR A 391 2.95 29.35 9.60
CA TYR A 391 3.60 28.98 8.35
C TYR A 391 4.31 30.14 7.64
N GLU A 392 3.76 31.36 7.71
CA GLU A 392 4.38 32.58 7.18
C GLU A 392 5.80 32.79 7.71
N TYR A 393 6.03 32.48 8.99
CA TYR A 393 7.31 32.70 9.68
C TYR A 393 8.20 31.46 9.70
N ARG A 394 7.81 30.37 9.03
CA ARG A 394 8.65 29.16 8.99
C ARG A 394 9.71 29.24 7.90
N PRO A 395 10.84 28.54 8.09
CA PRO A 395 11.77 28.29 6.99
C PRO A 395 11.04 27.60 5.83
N LYS A 396 11.18 28.19 4.65
CA LYS A 396 10.66 27.60 3.40
C LYS A 396 11.67 26.59 2.84
N LEU A 397 11.15 25.54 2.21
CA LEU A 397 11.96 24.57 1.49
C LEU A 397 12.48 25.18 0.17
N GLU A 398 13.40 24.48 -0.47
CA GLU A 398 13.82 24.83 -1.83
C GLU A 398 12.64 24.78 -2.80
N THR A 399 12.64 25.68 -3.78
CA THR A 399 11.66 25.69 -4.88
C THR A 399 11.78 24.43 -5.74
N ALA A 400 10.71 24.08 -6.45
CA ALA A 400 10.72 22.94 -7.37
C ALA A 400 11.77 23.13 -8.48
N GLU A 401 11.93 24.35 -8.95
CA GLU A 401 12.88 24.74 -9.99
C GLU A 401 14.33 24.57 -9.51
N GLN A 402 14.64 24.95 -8.26
CA GLN A 402 15.95 24.72 -7.64
C GLN A 402 16.23 23.23 -7.46
N ILE A 403 15.27 22.47 -6.91
CA ILE A 403 15.40 21.02 -6.70
C ILE A 403 15.67 20.29 -8.02
N ASN A 404 14.87 20.57 -9.05
CA ASN A 404 15.01 19.95 -10.36
C ASN A 404 16.35 20.32 -11.02
N SER A 405 16.77 21.58 -10.92
CA SER A 405 18.03 22.05 -11.51
C SER A 405 19.26 21.42 -10.84
N LYS A 406 19.26 21.30 -9.50
CA LYS A 406 20.31 20.59 -8.77
C LYS A 406 20.41 19.12 -9.19
N TRP A 407 19.28 18.43 -9.37
CA TRP A 407 19.29 17.03 -9.80
C TRP A 407 19.85 16.86 -11.22
N ARG A 408 19.50 17.76 -12.15
CA ARG A 408 20.08 17.77 -13.51
C ARG A 408 21.59 18.02 -13.48
N GLY A 409 22.05 18.99 -12.68
CA GLY A 409 23.47 19.28 -12.49
C GLY A 409 24.25 18.05 -12.03
N LYS A 410 23.77 17.38 -10.97
CA LYS A 410 24.39 16.13 -10.47
C LYS A 410 24.47 15.03 -11.52
N LYS A 411 23.43 14.84 -12.33
CA LYS A 411 23.41 13.82 -13.40
C LYS A 411 24.37 14.16 -14.55
N LEU A 412 24.58 15.44 -14.83
CA LEU A 412 25.56 15.91 -15.82
C LEU A 412 26.99 15.70 -15.30
N GLU A 413 27.25 15.98 -14.02
CA GLU A 413 28.54 15.71 -13.38
C GLU A 413 28.86 14.22 -13.27
N SER A 414 27.87 13.39 -12.94
CA SER A 414 28.05 11.93 -12.89
C SER A 414 28.35 11.32 -14.26
N LYS A 415 27.80 11.89 -15.35
CA LYS A 415 28.13 11.51 -16.73
C LYS A 415 29.52 11.99 -17.19
N LYS A 416 30.07 13.04 -16.56
CA LYS A 416 31.39 13.60 -16.89
C LYS A 416 32.55 12.90 -16.18
N ARG A 417 32.30 12.07 -15.16
CA ARG A 417 33.34 11.23 -14.56
C ARG A 417 33.52 9.98 -15.45
N PRO A 418 34.63 9.85 -16.20
CA PRO A 418 34.90 8.61 -16.90
C PRO A 418 35.01 7.49 -15.87
N HIS A 419 34.47 6.31 -16.19
CA HIS A 419 34.77 5.08 -15.46
C HIS A 419 36.28 4.84 -15.56
N THR A 420 37.04 5.32 -14.59
CA THR A 420 38.36 4.78 -14.30
C THR A 420 38.13 3.37 -13.76
N ASN A 421 38.23 2.39 -14.66
CA ASN A 421 38.43 1.00 -14.29
C ASN A 421 39.68 0.94 -13.41
N ILE A 422 39.51 0.50 -12.16
CA ILE A 422 40.58 -0.06 -11.33
C ILE A 422 40.17 -1.49 -11.06
#